data_AF-A0A016VIS8-F1
#
_entry.id   AF-A0A016VIS8-F1
#
_cell.length_a   1.000
_cell.length_b   1.000
_cell.length_c   1.000
_cell.angle_alpha   90.00
_cell.angle_beta   90.00
_cell.angle_gamma   90.00
#
_symmetry.space_group_name_H-M   'P 1'
#
loop_
_entity.id
_entity.type
_entity.pdbx_description
1 polymer ?
#
loop_
_entity_poly.entity_id
_entity_poly.type
_entity_poly.pdbx_seq_one_letter_code
_entity_poly.pdbx_strand_id
1 'polypeptide(L)' 'MTEGILLVDYSKENATVTGHYYAALSFQLREAFKEKRRGKVTCGIILHQDNAPVHMSKVAVAATRGSGFELLNHLPYCSQ' A
#
# COMPACT_ATOMS: atom_id res chain seq x y z
N MET A 1 -3.30 -5.99 22.03
CA MET A 1 -3.26 -6.98 20.93
C MET A 1 -2.92 -6.23 19.67
N THR A 2 -1.78 -6.50 19.05
CA THR A 2 -1.33 -5.79 17.85
C THR A 2 -2.17 -6.22 16.66
N GLU A 3 -2.52 -5.25 15.81
CA GLU A 3 -3.22 -5.51 14.58
C GLU A 3 -2.29 -6.23 13.60
N GLY A 4 -2.51 -7.54 13.39
CA GLY A 4 -1.71 -8.37 12.50
C GLY A 4 -1.87 -8.06 11.00
N ILE A 5 -1.22 -8.91 10.20
CA ILE A 5 -1.04 -8.81 8.75
C ILE A 5 -2.37 -8.64 7.98
N LEU A 6 -2.40 -7.66 7.07
CA LEU A 6 -3.54 -7.42 6.17
C LEU A 6 -3.42 -8.21 4.87
N LEU A 7 -2.31 -8.06 4.15
CA LEU A 7 -2.06 -8.67 2.85
C LEU A 7 -0.56 -8.99 2.75
N VAL A 8 -0.24 -10.17 2.25
CA VAL A 8 1.11 -10.53 1.79
C VAL A 8 0.91 -11.15 0.42
N ASP A 9 1.68 -10.67 -0.54
CA ASP A 9 1.68 -11.15 -1.91
C ASP A 9 3.11 -11.50 -2.30
N TYR A 10 3.27 -12.62 -3.01
CA TYR A 10 4.58 -13.14 -3.41
C TYR A 10 4.70 -13.05 -4.92
N SER A 11 5.70 -12.31 -5.39
CA SER A 11 6.01 -12.27 -6.81
C SER A 11 6.71 -13.54 -7.26
N LYS A 12 6.62 -13.84 -8.55
CA LYS A 12 7.40 -14.93 -9.15
C LYS A 12 8.88 -14.62 -9.03
N GLU A 13 9.69 -15.67 -9.00
CA GLU A 13 11.15 -15.53 -9.00
C GLU A 13 11.59 -14.66 -10.19
N ASN A 14 12.50 -13.72 -9.93
CA ASN A 14 13.03 -12.75 -10.88
C ASN A 14 12.00 -11.80 -11.51
N ALA A 15 10.75 -11.79 -11.05
CA ALA A 15 9.77 -10.81 -11.49
C ALA A 15 10.07 -9.43 -10.87
N THR A 16 10.02 -8.40 -11.71
CA THR A 16 10.16 -7.02 -11.25
C THR A 16 8.80 -6.50 -10.80
N VAL A 17 8.72 -5.97 -9.59
CA VAL A 17 7.53 -5.26 -9.12
C VAL A 17 7.40 -3.97 -9.93
N THR A 18 6.34 -3.86 -10.73
CA THR A 18 6.08 -2.68 -11.57
C THR A 18 5.11 -1.73 -10.88
N GLY A 19 5.06 -0.47 -11.34
CA GLY A 19 4.06 0.49 -10.86
C GLY A 19 2.62 0.00 -11.04
N HIS A 20 2.33 -0.67 -12.16
CA HIS A 20 1.00 -1.26 -12.42
C HIS A 20 0.69 -2.43 -11.47
N TYR A 21 1.69 -3.27 -11.21
CA TYR A 21 1.54 -4.35 -10.24
C TYR A 21 1.24 -3.81 -8.84
N TYR A 22 2.02 -2.83 -8.40
CA TYR A 22 1.83 -2.18 -7.11
C TYR A 22 0.47 -1.45 -7.01
N ALA A 23 0.03 -0.80 -8.10
CA ALA A 23 -1.28 -0.18 -8.19
C ALA A 23 -2.41 -1.22 -7.98
N ALA A 24 -2.30 -2.40 -8.58
CA ALA A 24 -3.27 -3.49 -8.37
C ALA A 24 -3.31 -3.93 -6.89
N LEU A 25 -2.15 -4.04 -6.23
CA LEU A 25 -2.06 -4.37 -4.81
C LEU A 25 -2.73 -3.31 -3.92
N SER A 26 -2.69 -2.03 -4.29
CA SER A 26 -3.37 -0.97 -3.54
C SER A 26 -4.88 -1.18 -3.46
N PHE A 27 -5.52 -1.73 -4.49
CA PHE A 27 -6.95 -2.07 -4.46
C PHE A 27 -7.21 -3.30 -3.57
N GLN A 28 -6.39 -4.34 -3.71
CA GLN A 28 -6.51 -5.55 -2.88
C GLN A 28 -6.31 -5.26 -1.40
N LEU A 29 -5.34 -4.40 -1.06
CA LEU A 29 -5.08 -3.98 0.30
C LEU A 29 -6.30 -3.26 0.91
N ARG A 30 -7.00 -2.44 0.12
CA ARG A 30 -8.23 -1.78 0.59
C ARG A 30 -9.33 -2.78 0.92
N GLU A 31 -9.52 -3.80 0.09
CA GLU A 31 -10.51 -4.85 0.35
C GLU A 31 -10.13 -5.69 1.58
N ALA A 32 -8.86 -6.08 1.69
CA ALA A 32 -8.35 -6.79 2.87
C ALA A 32 -8.52 -5.95 4.16
N PHE A 33 -8.33 -4.63 4.08
CA PHE A 33 -8.58 -3.74 5.21
C PHE A 33 -10.07 -3.69 5.57
N LYS A 34 -10.99 -3.57 4.59
CA LYS A 34 -12.44 -3.59 4.86
C LYS A 34 -12.87 -4.89 5.55
N GLU A 35 -12.33 -6.01 5.12
CA GLU A 35 -12.64 -7.34 5.68
C GLU A 35 -12.07 -7.49 7.11
N LYS A 36 -10.77 -7.26 7.28
CA LYS A 36 -10.05 -7.55 8.53
C LYS A 36 -10.15 -6.44 9.58
N ARG A 37 -10.53 -5.22 9.18
CA ARG A 37 -10.58 -4.01 10.02
C ARG A 37 -11.90 -3.23 9.85
N ARG A 38 -13.02 -3.93 9.64
CA ARG A 38 -14.35 -3.35 9.36
C ARG A 38 -14.75 -2.14 10.23
N GLY A 39 -14.40 -2.13 11.52
CA GLY A 39 -14.72 -1.05 12.46
C GLY A 39 -13.80 0.19 12.39
N LYS A 40 -12.72 0.15 11.60
CA LYS A 40 -11.70 1.22 11.50
C LYS A 40 -11.65 1.92 10.14
N VAL A 41 -12.49 1.50 9.20
CA VAL A 41 -12.52 2.04 7.82
C VAL A 41 -12.94 3.51 7.77
N THR A 42 -13.65 4.00 8.78
CA THR A 42 -14.21 5.36 8.83
C THR A 42 -13.21 6.44 9.27
N CYS A 43 -12.05 6.07 9.82
CA CYS A 43 -11.10 7.03 10.41
C CYS A 43 -10.10 7.63 9.39
N GLY A 44 -10.24 7.30 8.10
CA GLY A 44 -9.14 7.48 7.13
C GLY A 44 -8.03 6.46 7.36
N ILE A 45 -7.28 6.13 6.31
CA ILE A 45 -6.19 5.15 6.40
C ILE A 45 -4.91 5.82 5.90
N ILE A 46 -3.92 5.93 6.76
CA ILE A 46 -2.59 6.44 6.42
C ILE A 46 -1.71 5.26 6.04
N LEU A 47 -1.11 5.31 4.86
CA LEU A 47 -0.14 4.34 4.36
C LEU A 47 1.27 4.91 4.51
N HIS A 48 2.11 4.21 5.27
CA HIS A 48 3.53 4.53 5.42
C HIS A 48 4.35 3.53 4.61
N GLN A 49 5.14 4.04 3.66
CA GLN A 49 6.00 3.27 2.77
C GLN A 49 7.26 4.08 2.45
N ASP A 50 8.27 3.42 1.90
CA ASP A 50 9.48 4.08 1.41
C ASP A 50 9.25 4.75 0.04
N ASN A 51 10.18 5.62 -0.36
CA ASN A 51 10.12 6.37 -1.61
C ASN A 51 10.66 5.59 -2.82
N ALA A 52 10.51 4.26 -2.85
CA ALA A 52 10.96 3.47 -4.00
C ALA A 52 10.32 3.99 -5.30
N PRO A 53 11.05 4.00 -6.44
CA PRO A 53 10.52 4.56 -7.69
C PRO A 53 9.18 3.96 -8.15
N VAL A 54 8.95 2.68 -7.82
CA VAL A 54 7.72 1.96 -8.11
C VAL A 54 6.54 2.52 -7.29
N HIS A 55 6.75 2.73 -5.99
CA HIS A 55 5.77 3.29 -5.06
C HIS A 55 5.44 4.74 -5.42
N MET A 56 6.44 5.49 -5.88
CA MET A 56 6.30 6.88 -6.30
C MET A 56 5.87 7.06 -7.76
N SER A 57 5.64 5.97 -8.50
CA SER A 57 5.16 6.05 -9.87
C SER A 57 3.77 6.69 -9.92
N LYS A 58 3.47 7.44 -11.00
CA LYS A 58 2.17 8.14 -11.15
C LYS A 58 0.99 7.19 -11.00
N VAL A 59 1.09 5.99 -11.56
CA VAL A 59 0.03 4.97 -11.50
C VAL A 59 -0.16 4.41 -10.09
N ALA A 60 0.94 4.16 -9.35
CA ALA A 60 0.88 3.67 -7.97
C ALA A 60 0.26 4.73 -7.05
N VAL A 61 0.77 5.97 -7.08
CA VAL A 61 0.25 7.07 -6.26
C VAL A 61 -1.24 7.33 -6.55
N ALA A 62 -1.65 7.32 -7.82
CA ALA A 62 -3.04 7.48 -8.20
C ALA A 62 -3.91 6.34 -7.66
N ALA A 63 -3.47 5.09 -7.77
CA ALA A 63 -4.21 3.94 -7.25
C ALA A 63 -4.29 3.95 -5.73
N THR A 64 -3.20 4.27 -5.02
CA THR A 64 -3.20 4.38 -3.56
C THR A 64 -4.18 5.44 -3.06
N ARG A 65 -4.16 6.63 -3.66
CA ARG A 65 -5.13 7.70 -3.33
C ARG A 65 -6.56 7.32 -3.72
N GLY A 66 -6.75 6.71 -4.89
CA GLY A 66 -8.05 6.22 -5.36
C GLY A 66 -8.63 5.12 -4.46
N SER A 67 -7.77 4.30 -3.86
CA SER A 67 -8.13 3.32 -2.82
C SER A 67 -8.40 3.95 -1.45
N GLY A 68 -8.34 5.27 -1.34
CA GLY A 68 -8.65 6.05 -0.14
C GLY A 68 -7.58 5.97 0.96
N PHE A 69 -6.33 5.74 0.58
CA PHE A 69 -5.19 5.87 1.47
C PHE A 69 -4.55 7.25 1.35
N GLU A 70 -4.19 7.83 2.49
CA GLU A 70 -3.33 9.00 2.57
C GLU A 70 -1.87 8.54 2.65
N LEU A 71 -1.01 9.13 1.82
CA LEU A 71 0.42 8.79 1.80
C LEU A 71 1.18 9.64 2.81
N LEU A 72 1.83 8.98 3.77
CA LEU A 72 2.75 9.66 4.68
C LEU A 72 4.07 9.94 3.97
N ASN A 73 4.55 11.17 4.04
CA ASN A 73 5.86 11.53 3.51
C ASN A 73 6.96 10.78 4.28
N HIS A 74 7.90 10.21 3.53
CA HIS A 74 9.05 9.51 4.06
C HIS A 74 10.34 10.25 3.64
N LEU A 75 11.30 10.41 4.56
CA LEU A 75 12.59 11.04 4.24
C LEU A 75 13.47 10.10 3.40
N PRO A 76 14.22 10.58 2.40
CA PRO A 76 15.15 9.72 1.66
C PRO A 76 16.16 9.03 2.60
N TYR A 77 16.44 7.76 2.32
CA TYR A 77 17.47 6.96 3.02
C TYR A 77 17.24 6.69 4.51
N CYS A 78 16.02 6.90 5.01
CA CYS A 78 15.62 6.39 6.32
C CYS A 78 15.12 4.94 6.18
N SER A 79 15.70 3.98 6.88
CA SER A 79 15.04 2.68 7.05
C SER A 79 14.02 2.78 8.19
N GLN A 80 12.86 2.14 8.04
CA GLN A 80 11.89 1.96 9.13
C GLN A 80 12.38 0.93 10.14
#